data_AF-A0A530AGT8-F1
#
_entry.id   AF-A0A530AGT8-F1
#
_cell.length_a   1.000
_cell.length_b   1.000
_cell.length_c   1.000
_cell.angle_alpha   90.00
_cell.angle_beta   90.00
_cell.angle_gamma   90.00
#
_symmetry.space_group_name_H-M   'P 1'
#
loop_
_entity.id
_entity.type
_entity.pdbx_description
1 polymer ?
#
loop_
_entity_poly.entity_id
_entity_poly.type
_entity_poly.pdbx_seq_one_letter_code
_entity_poly.pdbx_strand_id
1 'polypeptide(L)'
;YLYRSRPALHARDCEPEGFSWLIVDDRDNSVFAWLRSAPDGNPVAVISNFTPVPRENYRVPLPKAGKWREIINTDAADYGGSGMG
;
A
#
# COMPACT_ATOMS: atom_id res chain seq x y z
N TYR A 1 10.54 6.53 10.71
CA TYR A 1 11.37 7.00 9.57
C TYR A 1 10.56 7.14 8.29
N LEU A 2 9.84 6.09 7.87
CA LEU A 2 9.18 6.00 6.57
C LEU A 2 8.31 7.20 6.17
N TYR A 3 7.35 7.56 7.02
CA TYR A 3 6.39 8.65 6.79
C TYR A 3 7.10 9.96 6.44
N ARG A 4 8.08 10.35 7.26
CA ARG A 4 8.89 11.57 7.06
C ARG A 4 9.75 11.52 5.80
N SER A 5 10.25 10.34 5.43
CA SER A 5 11.16 10.18 4.28
C SER A 5 10.46 10.14 2.91
N ARG A 6 9.12 9.99 2.87
CA ARG A 6 8.37 9.83 1.62
C ARG A 6 7.30 10.91 1.47
N PRO A 7 7.52 11.92 0.62
CA PRO A 7 6.54 12.97 0.33
C PRO A 7 5.16 12.45 -0.05
N ALA A 8 5.08 11.34 -0.79
CA ALA A 8 3.81 10.70 -1.17
C ALA A 8 2.89 10.41 0.04
N LEU A 9 3.46 10.17 1.22
CA LEU A 9 2.70 9.83 2.42
C LEU A 9 2.14 11.03 3.20
N HIS A 10 2.54 12.27 2.87
CA HIS A 10 2.16 13.44 3.68
C HIS A 10 1.99 14.76 2.89
N ALA A 11 2.71 14.95 1.78
CA ALA A 11 2.76 16.24 1.07
C ALA A 11 1.42 16.68 0.44
N ARG A 12 0.51 15.74 0.19
CA ARG A 12 -0.78 15.96 -0.46
C ARG A 12 -1.97 15.43 0.35
N ASP A 13 -1.87 15.42 1.69
CA ASP A 13 -2.95 14.87 2.54
C ASP A 13 -4.30 15.61 2.39
N CYS A 14 -4.28 16.88 1.99
CA CYS A 14 -5.48 17.70 1.80
C CYS A 14 -5.85 17.92 0.31
N GLU A 15 -5.22 17.19 -0.60
CA GLU A 15 -5.43 17.30 -2.06
C GLU A 15 -5.99 15.98 -2.60
N PRO A 16 -7.10 15.98 -3.35
CA PRO A 16 -7.62 14.76 -3.97
C PRO A 16 -6.58 14.02 -4.82
N GLU A 17 -5.68 14.74 -5.48
CA GLU A 17 -4.61 14.20 -6.33
C GLU A 17 -3.54 13.42 -5.54
N GLY A 18 -3.53 13.54 -4.21
CA GLY A 18 -2.66 12.79 -3.31
C GLY A 18 -3.11 11.35 -3.07
N PHE A 19 -4.33 10.99 -3.49
CA PHE A 19 -4.97 9.72 -3.19
C PHE A 19 -5.72 9.14 -4.40
N SER A 20 -5.66 7.82 -4.59
CA SER A 20 -6.50 7.14 -5.58
C SER A 20 -6.78 5.70 -5.16
N TRP A 21 -8.03 5.26 -5.23
CA TRP A 21 -8.39 3.87 -4.96
C TRP A 21 -7.86 2.94 -6.07
N LEU A 22 -7.29 1.81 -5.65
CA LEU A 22 -6.96 0.67 -6.52
C LEU A 22 -8.02 -0.44 -6.37
N ILE A 23 -8.37 -0.75 -5.12
CA ILE A 23 -9.39 -1.73 -4.73
C ILE A 23 -10.13 -1.14 -3.53
N VAL A 24 -11.46 -0.99 -3.64
CA VAL A 24 -12.31 -0.39 -2.60
C VAL A 24 -13.47 -1.29 -2.18
N ASP A 25 -13.80 -2.28 -3.01
CA ASP A 25 -15.02 -3.08 -2.94
C ASP A 25 -14.78 -4.59 -2.75
N ASP A 26 -13.55 -5.00 -2.42
CA ASP A 26 -13.23 -6.40 -2.09
C ASP A 26 -13.62 -6.74 -0.64
N ARG A 27 -14.93 -6.64 -0.39
CA ARG A 27 -15.56 -6.91 0.90
C ARG A 27 -15.40 -8.37 1.33
N ASP A 28 -15.39 -9.30 0.38
CA ASP A 28 -15.34 -10.74 0.65
C ASP A 28 -13.98 -11.15 1.21
N ASN A 29 -12.90 -10.48 0.77
CA ASN A 29 -11.56 -10.68 1.33
C ASN A 29 -11.19 -9.66 2.40
N SER A 30 -12.00 -8.60 2.59
CA SER A 30 -11.69 -7.46 3.46
C SER A 30 -10.33 -6.84 3.12
N VAL A 31 -10.10 -6.64 1.83
CA VAL A 31 -8.87 -6.06 1.28
C VAL A 31 -9.16 -4.66 0.73
N PHE A 32 -8.30 -3.72 1.11
CA PHE A 32 -8.30 -2.36 0.57
C PHE A 32 -6.94 -2.06 -0.04
N ALA A 33 -6.92 -1.44 -1.22
CA ALA A 33 -5.71 -0.98 -1.84
C ALA A 33 -5.88 0.43 -2.42
N TRP A 34 -4.87 1.28 -2.23
CA TRP A 34 -4.88 2.65 -2.74
C TRP A 34 -3.46 3.14 -3.04
N LEU A 35 -3.38 4.20 -3.84
CA LEU A 35 -2.16 4.91 -4.15
C LEU A 35 -2.08 6.20 -3.35
N ARG A 36 -0.85 6.52 -2.96
CA ARG A 36 -0.45 7.81 -2.41
C ARG A 36 0.59 8.43 -3.33
N SER A 37 0.42 9.70 -3.70
CA SER A 37 1.25 10.37 -4.71
C SER A 37 1.65 11.78 -4.31
N ALA A 38 2.79 12.25 -4.82
CA ALA A 38 3.27 13.63 -4.70
C ALA A 38 3.98 14.03 -6.01
N PRO A 39 4.06 15.32 -6.38
CA PRO A 39 4.61 15.79 -7.66
C PRO A 39 6.02 15.25 -7.97
N ASP A 40 6.89 15.21 -6.96
CA ASP A 40 8.30 14.84 -7.11
C ASP A 40 8.65 13.52 -6.41
N GLY A 41 7.63 12.73 -6.06
CA GLY A 41 7.77 11.49 -5.31
C GLY A 41 7.39 10.27 -6.13
N ASN A 42 8.10 9.15 -5.90
CA ASN A 42 7.58 7.85 -6.33
C ASN A 42 6.25 7.58 -5.61
N PRO A 43 5.22 7.11 -6.33
CA PRO A 43 3.96 6.75 -5.71
C PRO A 43 4.16 5.57 -4.75
N VAL A 44 3.35 5.54 -3.71
CA VAL A 44 3.30 4.44 -2.75
C VAL A 44 1.95 3.74 -2.89
N ALA A 45 1.99 2.46 -3.27
CA ALA A 45 0.82 1.60 -3.16
C ALA A 45 0.73 1.09 -1.72
N VAL A 46 -0.46 1.19 -1.13
CA VAL A 46 -0.78 0.65 0.19
C VAL A 46 -1.80 -0.45 -0.02
N ILE A 47 -1.56 -1.61 0.57
CA ILE A 47 -2.42 -2.79 0.51
C ILE A 47 -2.65 -3.24 1.95
N SER A 48 -3.90 -3.32 2.35
CA SER A 48 -4.31 -3.73 3.69
C SER A 48 -5.22 -4.95 3.62
N ASN A 49 -4.81 -6.05 4.24
CA ASN A 49 -5.65 -7.22 4.51
C ASN A 49 -6.13 -7.17 5.96
N PHE A 50 -7.43 -7.03 6.17
CA PHE A 50 -8.01 -6.94 7.51
C PHE A 50 -8.58 -8.27 8.03
N THR A 51 -8.19 -9.39 7.42
CA THR A 51 -8.45 -10.74 7.92
C THR A 51 -7.13 -11.44 8.25
N PRO A 52 -7.11 -12.36 9.24
CA PRO A 52 -5.91 -13.14 9.54
C PRO A 52 -5.59 -14.19 8.47
N VAL A 53 -6.42 -14.31 7.43
CA VAL A 53 -6.26 -15.29 6.35
C VAL A 53 -5.28 -14.72 5.31
N PRO A 54 -4.10 -15.35 5.11
CA PRO A 54 -3.19 -14.94 4.05
C PRO A 54 -3.80 -15.14 2.67
N ARG A 55 -3.48 -14.23 1.73
CA ARG A 55 -4.01 -14.24 0.36
C ARG A 55 -2.88 -14.49 -0.63
N GLU A 56 -2.61 -15.76 -0.93
CA GLU A 56 -1.59 -16.13 -1.91
C GLU A 56 -2.02 -15.76 -3.33
N ASN A 57 -1.05 -15.34 -4.16
CA ASN A 57 -1.27 -14.95 -5.56
C ASN A 57 -2.34 -13.85 -5.74
N TYR A 58 -2.56 -13.02 -4.71
CA TYR A 58 -3.50 -11.92 -4.76
C TYR A 58 -3.01 -10.83 -5.73
N ARG A 59 -3.85 -10.48 -6.71
CA ARG A 59 -3.48 -9.52 -7.76
C ARG A 59 -3.96 -8.12 -7.38
N VAL A 60 -3.05 -7.16 -7.42
CA VAL A 60 -3.35 -5.75 -7.17
C VAL A 60 -3.09 -4.95 -8.46
N PRO A 61 -4.06 -4.17 -8.96
CA PRO A 61 -3.85 -3.34 -10.13
C PRO A 61 -2.92 -2.18 -9.77
N LEU A 62 -1.85 -1.98 -10.55
CA LEU A 62 -0.90 -0.89 -10.37
C LEU A 62 -0.82 -0.03 -11.64
N PRO A 63 -0.69 1.30 -11.50
CA PRO A 63 -0.80 2.24 -12.63
C PRO A 63 0.45 2.28 -13.50
N LYS A 64 1.57 1.74 -13.01
CA LYS A 64 2.87 1.74 -13.68
C LYS A 64 3.42 0.32 -13.72
N ALA A 65 3.85 -0.09 -14.90
CA ALA A 65 4.63 -1.31 -15.08
C ALA A 65 6.00 -1.20 -14.39
N GLY A 66 6.65 -2.35 -14.20
CA GLY A 66 7.97 -2.44 -13.58
C GLY A 66 7.93 -3.07 -12.19
N LYS A 67 9.07 -2.99 -11.50
CA LYS A 67 9.23 -3.58 -10.17
C LYS A 67 8.78 -2.61 -9.10
N TRP A 68 7.80 -3.02 -8.31
CA TRP A 68 7.42 -2.35 -7.08
C TRP A 68 8.17 -2.99 -5.93
N ARG A 69 8.83 -2.16 -5.12
CA ARG A 69 9.60 -2.62 -3.97
C ARG A 69 8.71 -2.58 -2.74
N GLU A 70 8.68 -3.66 -1.98
CA GLU A 70 8.10 -3.65 -0.64
C GLU A 70 8.95 -2.73 0.26
N ILE A 71 8.31 -1.76 0.89
CA ILE A 71 8.98 -0.74 1.69
C ILE A 71 8.60 -0.78 3.17
N ILE A 72 7.53 -1.50 3.49
CA ILE A 72 7.07 -1.83 4.83
C ILE A 72 6.12 -3.03 4.71
N ASN A 73 6.27 -3.97 5.62
CA ASN A 73 5.37 -5.09 5.82
C ASN A 73 5.11 -5.17 7.33
N THR A 74 3.87 -4.95 7.74
CA THR A 74 3.50 -4.99 9.16
C THR A 74 3.47 -6.40 9.73
N ASP A 75 3.41 -7.42 8.88
CA ASP A 75 3.53 -8.82 9.25
C ASP A 75 4.99 -9.31 9.26
N ALA A 76 5.98 -8.45 9.02
CA ALA A 76 7.39 -8.86 9.10
C ALA A 76 7.75 -9.38 10.52
N ALA A 77 8.68 -10.34 10.58
CA ALA A 77 9.12 -10.96 11.84
C ALA A 77 9.70 -9.93 12.84
N ASP A 78 10.37 -8.87 12.35
CA ASP A 78 10.89 -7.76 13.17
C ASP A 78 9.78 -7.02 13.95
N TYR A 79 8.54 -7.11 13.48
CA TYR A 79 7.36 -6.54 14.12
C TYR A 79 6.51 -7.59 14.84
N GLY A 80 6.97 -8.84 14.93
CA GLY A 80 6.28 -9.96 15.57
C GLY A 80 5.20 -10.63 14.72
N GLY A 81 5.17 -10.37 13.41
CA GLY A 81 4.28 -11.05 12.48
C GLY A 81 4.84 -12.37 11.95
N SER A 82 4.12 -12.98 11.01
CA SER A 82 4.47 -14.29 10.44
C SER A 82 5.63 -14.25 9.43
N GLY A 83 5.97 -13.07 8.93
CA GLY A 83 7.00 -12.84 7.92
C GLY A 83 6.50 -13.04 6.48
N MET A 84 5.18 -13.14 6.27
CA MET A 84 4.60 -13.33 4.95
C MET A 84 4.44 -12.00 4.21
N GLY A 85 4.81 -11.97 2.92
CA GLY A 85 4.74 -10.81 2.04
C GLY A 85 5.33 -11.10 0.67
#